data_AF-A0AAQ2T2M7-F1
#
_entry.id   AF-A0AAQ2T2M7-F1
#
_cell.length_a   1.000
_cell.length_b   1.000
_cell.length_c   1.000
_cell.angle_alpha   90.00
_cell.angle_beta   90.00
_cell.angle_gamma   90.00
#
_symmetry.space_group_name_H-M   'P 1'
#
loop_
_entity.id
_entity.type
_entity.pdbx_description
1 polymer ?
#
loop_
_entity_poly.entity_id
_entity_poly.type
_entity_poly.pdbx_seq_one_letter_code
_entity_poly.pdbx_strand_id
1 'polypeptide(L)'
;MHIWFEGVLAEENIHNHRWDYTSHILLGELNSETWQESFPHHDNAQPLDCYLYTAKSQNKPAQTAYLGKKYLTKTKTHHHVCGDTYHLSSNTLHKIIAGQKSMTATIICTTPTTNLQNLLFPTSNNPNINPTYITTNQLKEHLNTFITHTQSMEKS
;
A
#
# COMPACT_ATOMS: atom_id res chain seq x y z
N MET A 1 6.45 5.54 -6.99
CA MET A 1 7.30 5.83 -5.82
C MET A 1 6.38 6.18 -4.67
N HIS A 2 6.68 5.70 -3.48
CA HIS A 2 6.02 6.13 -2.25
C HIS A 2 7.04 6.82 -1.35
N ILE A 3 6.62 7.88 -0.67
CA ILE A 3 7.40 8.59 0.35
C ILE A 3 6.49 8.78 1.55
N TRP A 4 6.92 8.28 2.69
CA TRP A 4 6.30 8.52 3.99
C TRP A 4 7.26 9.38 4.80
N PHE A 5 6.85 10.62 5.05
CA PHE A 5 7.64 11.54 5.86
C PHE A 5 7.60 11.12 7.33
N GLU A 6 8.67 11.46 8.06
CA GLU A 6 8.78 11.15 9.48
C GLU A 6 7.59 11.68 10.28
N GLY A 7 7.10 10.86 11.22
CA GLY A 7 5.94 11.19 12.07
C GLY A 7 4.58 11.03 11.38
N VAL A 8 4.54 10.73 10.09
CA VAL A 8 3.31 10.43 9.36
C VAL A 8 3.11 8.92 9.33
N LEU A 9 2.36 8.39 10.29
CA LEU A 9 1.94 6.99 10.26
C LEU A 9 1.11 6.74 9.00
N ALA A 10 1.57 5.80 8.18
CA ALA A 10 0.83 5.32 7.04
C ALA A 10 0.55 3.84 7.19
N GLU A 11 -0.74 3.54 7.28
CA GLU A 11 -1.26 2.19 7.34
C GLU A 11 -2.24 2.01 6.18
N GLU A 12 -1.89 1.14 5.24
CA GLU A 12 -2.76 0.83 4.12
C GLU A 12 -3.93 -0.06 4.55
N ASN A 13 -5.01 -0.02 3.76
CA ASN A 13 -6.05 -1.05 3.82
C ASN A 13 -5.47 -2.40 3.39
N ILE A 14 -6.09 -3.51 3.79
CA ILE A 14 -5.74 -4.81 3.20
C ILE A 14 -6.29 -4.84 1.78
N HIS A 15 -5.46 -5.13 0.78
CA HIS A 15 -5.89 -5.15 -0.62
C HIS A 15 -4.96 -6.01 -1.48
N ASN A 16 -5.42 -6.34 -2.68
CA ASN A 16 -4.57 -6.89 -3.73
C ASN A 16 -4.43 -5.89 -4.89
N HIS A 17 -3.70 -6.27 -5.94
CA HIS A 17 -3.38 -5.38 -7.05
C HIS A 17 -3.94 -5.87 -8.37
N ARG A 18 -4.08 -4.95 -9.31
CA ARG A 18 -4.49 -5.28 -10.68
C ARG A 18 -3.33 -5.78 -11.53
N TRP A 19 -2.11 -5.57 -11.05
CA TRP A 19 -0.83 -5.88 -11.69
C TRP A 19 0.07 -6.57 -10.67
N ASP A 20 1.06 -7.31 -11.17
CA ASP A 20 2.17 -7.72 -10.34
C ASP A 20 3.11 -6.51 -10.17
N TYR A 21 3.82 -6.44 -9.04
CA TYR A 21 4.81 -5.40 -8.86
C TYR A 21 6.03 -5.87 -8.08
N THR A 22 7.12 -5.15 -8.30
CA THR A 22 8.32 -5.22 -7.48
C THR A 22 8.53 -3.86 -6.81
N SER A 23 8.84 -3.88 -5.52
CA SER A 23 9.18 -2.68 -4.77
C SER A 23 10.56 -2.82 -4.14
N HIS A 24 11.31 -1.71 -4.18
CA HIS A 24 12.64 -1.60 -3.61
C HIS A 24 12.66 -0.49 -2.57
N ILE A 25 13.20 -0.77 -1.38
CA ILE A 25 13.29 0.20 -0.29
C ILE A 25 14.51 1.09 -0.51
N LEU A 26 14.25 2.36 -0.84
CA LEU A 26 15.30 3.37 -1.07
C LEU A 26 15.82 3.98 0.23
N LEU A 27 14.95 4.07 1.24
CA LEU A 27 15.25 4.72 2.51
C LEU A 27 14.32 4.19 3.61
N GLY A 28 14.84 4.10 4.83
CA GLY A 28 14.06 3.76 6.02
C GLY A 28 13.68 2.30 6.09
N GLU A 29 12.53 2.04 6.70
CA GLU A 29 12.02 0.69 6.97
C GLU A 29 10.48 0.66 6.91
N LEU A 30 9.92 -0.49 6.57
CA LEU A 30 8.47 -0.71 6.63
C LEU A 30 8.15 -2.15 7.02
N ASN A 31 6.92 -2.37 7.46
CA ASN A 31 6.39 -3.72 7.62
C ASN A 31 5.39 -4.02 6.50
N SER A 32 5.54 -5.18 5.88
CA SER A 32 4.55 -5.75 4.97
C SER A 32 3.85 -6.93 5.64
N GLU A 33 2.53 -6.98 5.56
CA GLU A 33 1.73 -8.11 6.00
C GLU A 33 1.11 -8.81 4.79
N THR A 34 1.07 -10.14 4.79
CA THR A 34 0.34 -10.94 3.81
C THR A 34 -0.86 -11.59 4.49
N TRP A 35 -1.98 -11.60 3.77
CA TRP A 35 -3.27 -12.08 4.24
C TRP A 35 -3.83 -13.11 3.27
N GLN A 36 -4.67 -14.01 3.77
CA GLN A 36 -5.39 -14.98 2.96
C GLN A 36 -6.85 -15.09 3.41
N GLU A 37 -7.73 -15.37 2.47
CA GLU A 37 -9.11 -15.72 2.79
C GLU A 37 -9.14 -17.04 3.58
N SER A 38 -10.00 -17.08 4.59
CA SER A 38 -10.14 -18.15 5.56
C SER A 38 -11.62 -18.46 5.77
N PHE A 39 -11.90 -19.56 6.46
CA PHE A 39 -13.26 -19.93 6.82
C PHE A 39 -13.69 -19.26 8.13
N PRO A 40 -15.00 -19.04 8.33
CA PRO A 40 -15.53 -18.72 9.64
C PRO A 40 -15.01 -19.75 10.68
N HIS A 41 -14.58 -19.27 11.85
CA HIS A 41 -14.06 -20.09 12.96
C HIS A 41 -12.67 -20.71 12.79
N HIS A 42 -11.90 -20.35 11.75
CA HIS A 42 -10.47 -20.63 11.74
C HIS A 42 -9.75 -19.77 12.80
N ASP A 43 -8.72 -20.31 13.44
CA ASP A 43 -7.93 -19.59 14.43
C ASP A 43 -7.35 -18.29 13.83
N ASN A 44 -7.53 -17.18 14.54
CA ASN A 44 -7.13 -15.83 14.14
C ASN A 44 -7.83 -15.26 12.89
N ALA A 45 -8.90 -15.89 12.39
CA ALA A 45 -9.69 -15.35 11.30
C ALA A 45 -10.49 -14.12 11.74
N GLN A 46 -10.37 -13.03 11.00
CA GLN A 46 -11.04 -11.76 11.27
C GLN A 46 -12.11 -11.48 10.21
N PRO A 47 -13.37 -11.21 10.60
CA PRO A 47 -14.40 -10.79 9.67
C PRO A 47 -14.16 -9.36 9.23
N LEU A 48 -13.96 -9.14 7.93
CA LEU A 48 -13.71 -7.83 7.33
C LEU A 48 -14.70 -7.56 6.19
N ASP A 49 -15.13 -6.32 6.09
CA ASP A 49 -15.98 -5.88 4.99
C ASP A 49 -15.17 -5.86 3.69
N CYS A 50 -15.63 -6.61 2.69
CA CYS A 50 -14.97 -6.74 1.40
C CYS A 50 -15.61 -5.82 0.37
N TYR A 51 -14.78 -5.11 -0.38
CA TYR A 51 -15.21 -4.27 -1.49
C TYR A 51 -14.44 -4.66 -2.76
N LEU A 52 -15.15 -4.66 -3.89
CA LEU A 52 -14.54 -4.72 -5.22
C LEU A 52 -14.34 -3.28 -5.70
N TYR A 53 -13.08 -2.86 -5.83
CA TYR A 53 -12.75 -1.60 -6.48
C TYR A 53 -12.58 -1.84 -7.98
N THR A 54 -13.22 -1.00 -8.80
CA THR A 54 -13.03 -0.94 -10.25
C THR A 54 -12.41 0.41 -10.61
N ALA A 55 -11.25 0.37 -11.25
CA ALA A 55 -10.50 1.57 -11.63
C ALA A 55 -11.25 2.44 -12.65
N LYS A 56 -10.96 3.75 -12.62
CA LYS A 56 -11.43 4.71 -13.62
C LYS A 56 -10.98 4.27 -15.02
N SER A 57 -11.88 4.35 -15.99
CA SER A 57 -11.58 4.25 -17.42
C SER A 57 -11.97 5.56 -18.12
N GLN A 58 -11.63 5.72 -19.42
CA GLN A 58 -11.84 6.98 -20.16
C GLN A 58 -13.22 7.61 -19.95
N ASN A 59 -14.28 6.79 -19.90
CA ASN A 59 -15.67 7.25 -19.80
C ASN A 59 -16.40 6.79 -18.53
N LYS A 60 -15.72 6.17 -17.56
CA LYS A 60 -16.35 5.69 -16.33
C LYS A 60 -15.52 6.08 -15.11
N PRO A 61 -16.11 6.75 -14.10
CA PRO A 61 -15.42 7.02 -12.85
C PRO A 61 -15.02 5.71 -12.16
N ALA A 62 -14.11 5.79 -11.20
CA ALA A 62 -13.83 4.65 -10.33
C ALA A 62 -15.10 4.27 -9.55
N GLN A 63 -15.27 2.97 -9.29
CA GLN A 63 -16.44 2.43 -8.61
C GLN A 63 -16.02 1.46 -7.51
N THR A 64 -16.83 1.39 -6.46
CA THR A 64 -16.67 0.44 -5.36
C THR A 64 -17.98 -0.30 -5.14
N ALA A 65 -17.95 -1.63 -5.11
CA ALA A 65 -19.10 -2.46 -4.80
C ALA A 65 -18.84 -3.27 -3.53
N TYR A 66 -19.75 -3.21 -2.56
CA TYR A 66 -19.67 -4.04 -1.35
C TYR A 66 -20.00 -5.50 -1.70
N LEU A 67 -19.13 -6.43 -1.29
CA LEU A 67 -19.24 -7.86 -1.57
C LEU A 67 -19.68 -8.69 -0.35
N GLY A 68 -19.95 -8.04 0.78
CA GLY A 68 -20.21 -8.74 2.04
C GLY A 68 -18.97 -8.88 2.91
N LYS A 69 -19.13 -9.59 4.03
CA LYS A 69 -18.02 -9.92 4.92
C LYS A 69 -17.26 -11.14 4.41
N LYS A 70 -15.93 -11.09 4.44
CA LYS A 70 -15.05 -12.25 4.30
C LYS A 70 -14.20 -12.39 5.55
N TYR A 71 -13.71 -13.60 5.79
CA TYR A 71 -12.83 -13.88 6.91
C TYR A 71 -11.39 -13.93 6.41
N LEU A 72 -10.50 -13.09 6.94
CA LEU A 72 -9.09 -13.11 6.57
C LEU A 72 -8.22 -13.55 7.75
N THR A 73 -7.17 -14.29 7.47
CA THR A 73 -6.11 -14.60 8.42
C THR A 73 -4.80 -14.00 7.94
N LYS A 74 -4.07 -13.32 8.83
CA LYS A 74 -2.72 -12.85 8.54
C LYS A 74 -1.77 -14.04 8.52
N THR A 75 -1.09 -14.26 7.41
CA THR A 75 -0.20 -15.42 7.21
C THR A 75 1.26 -15.07 7.44
N LYS A 76 1.65 -13.81 7.21
CA LYS A 76 3.03 -13.37 7.35
C LYS A 76 3.10 -11.89 7.69
N THR A 77 4.09 -11.53 8.50
CA THR A 77 4.60 -10.16 8.62
C THR A 77 6.08 -10.21 8.24
N HIS A 78 6.54 -9.27 7.43
CA HIS A 78 7.93 -9.13 7.05
C HIS A 78 8.38 -7.69 7.27
N HIS A 79 9.54 -7.54 7.90
CA HIS A 79 10.16 -6.25 8.13
C HIS A 79 11.18 -6.01 7.02
N HIS A 80 10.97 -4.95 6.23
CA HIS A 80 11.84 -4.55 5.14
C HIS A 80 12.66 -3.32 5.55
N VAL A 81 13.93 -3.32 5.19
CA VAL A 81 14.87 -2.21 5.44
C VAL A 81 15.46 -1.69 4.12
N CYS A 82 16.14 -0.55 4.17
CA CYS A 82 16.84 0.03 3.03
C CYS A 82 17.72 -1.00 2.29
N GLY A 83 17.59 -1.04 0.96
CA GLY A 83 18.26 -2.00 0.09
C GLY A 83 17.45 -3.27 -0.20
N ASP A 84 16.43 -3.59 0.60
CA ASP A 84 15.57 -4.74 0.34
C ASP A 84 14.74 -4.56 -0.93
N THR A 85 14.50 -5.69 -1.60
CA THR A 85 13.60 -5.78 -2.75
C THR A 85 12.60 -6.90 -2.52
N TYR A 86 11.33 -6.63 -2.79
CA TYR A 86 10.29 -7.65 -2.71
C TYR A 86 9.34 -7.58 -3.90
N HIS A 87 8.76 -8.73 -4.20
CA HIS A 87 7.80 -8.91 -5.28
C HIS A 87 6.46 -9.33 -4.70
N LEU A 88 5.38 -8.78 -5.26
CA LEU A 88 4.02 -9.17 -4.94
C LEU A 88 3.24 -9.43 -6.22
N SER A 89 2.61 -10.59 -6.25
CA SER A 89 1.64 -10.93 -7.29
C SER A 89 0.36 -10.12 -7.08
N SER A 90 -0.29 -9.79 -8.18
CA SER A 90 -1.63 -9.19 -8.26
C SER A 90 -2.67 -9.87 -7.37
N ASN A 91 -2.55 -11.18 -7.13
CA ASN A 91 -3.52 -11.92 -6.31
C ASN A 91 -3.20 -11.91 -4.81
N THR A 92 -2.04 -11.40 -4.40
CA THR A 92 -1.65 -11.38 -2.99
C THR A 92 -2.40 -10.26 -2.25
N LEU A 93 -3.14 -10.62 -1.21
CA LEU A 93 -3.67 -9.64 -0.26
C LEU A 93 -2.55 -9.21 0.68
N HIS A 94 -2.29 -7.91 0.73
CA HIS A 94 -1.26 -7.35 1.59
C HIS A 94 -1.74 -6.13 2.35
N LYS A 95 -0.90 -5.69 3.30
CA LYS A 95 -0.98 -4.39 3.96
C LYS A 95 0.43 -3.85 4.22
N ILE A 96 0.67 -2.58 3.93
CA ILE A 96 1.92 -1.89 4.26
C ILE A 96 1.71 -0.97 5.48
N ILE A 97 2.68 -0.97 6.39
CA ILE A 97 2.74 -0.12 7.57
C ILE A 97 4.11 0.58 7.56
N ALA A 98 4.12 1.91 7.47
CA ALA A 98 5.33 2.72 7.31
C ALA A 98 5.25 4.07 8.06
N GLY A 99 6.38 4.79 8.12
CA GLY A 99 6.43 6.19 8.56
C GLY A 99 6.37 6.45 10.07
N GLN A 100 6.56 5.42 10.91
CA GLN A 100 6.45 5.56 12.37
C GLN A 100 7.62 6.30 13.03
N LYS A 101 8.85 6.08 12.57
CA LYS A 101 10.07 6.54 13.28
C LYS A 101 11.02 7.36 12.42
N SER A 102 11.01 7.14 11.11
CA SER A 102 11.90 7.79 10.16
C SER A 102 11.22 7.94 8.81
N MET A 103 11.77 8.81 7.97
CA MET A 103 11.37 8.87 6.58
C MET A 103 11.57 7.50 5.92
N THR A 104 10.56 7.06 5.17
CA THR A 104 10.59 5.79 4.43
C THR A 104 10.25 6.07 2.98
N ALA A 105 11.01 5.52 2.04
CA ALA A 105 10.75 5.71 0.62
C ALA A 105 10.95 4.42 -0.18
N THR A 106 10.08 4.20 -1.16
CA THR A 106 10.18 3.05 -2.07
C THR A 106 9.99 3.45 -3.52
N ILE A 107 10.69 2.77 -4.41
CA ILE A 107 10.35 2.75 -5.83
C ILE A 107 9.56 1.49 -6.15
N ILE A 108 8.61 1.60 -7.07
CA ILE A 108 7.71 0.50 -7.46
C ILE A 108 7.73 0.42 -8.98
N CYS A 109 7.92 -0.80 -9.47
CA CYS A 109 7.79 -1.16 -10.88
C CYS A 109 6.62 -2.12 -11.03
N THR A 110 5.65 -1.77 -11.86
CA THR A 110 4.42 -2.54 -12.08
C THR A 110 4.42 -3.17 -13.46
N THR A 111 3.86 -4.37 -13.59
CA THR A 111 3.59 -4.95 -14.92
C THR A 111 2.36 -4.28 -15.56
N PRO A 112 2.28 -4.21 -16.90
CA PRO A 112 1.06 -3.81 -17.59
C PRO A 112 -0.09 -4.76 -17.24
N THR A 113 -1.32 -4.24 -17.18
CA THR A 113 -2.50 -5.07 -16.91
C THR A 113 -3.72 -4.58 -17.68
N THR A 114 -4.58 -5.53 -18.06
CA THR A 114 -5.94 -5.26 -18.54
C THR A 114 -6.99 -5.44 -17.45
N ASN A 115 -6.61 -5.99 -16.29
CA ASN A 115 -7.49 -6.10 -15.14
C ASN A 115 -7.76 -4.71 -14.56
N LEU A 116 -9.04 -4.39 -14.37
CA LEU A 116 -9.49 -3.13 -13.79
C LEU A 116 -9.95 -3.27 -12.34
N GLN A 117 -9.88 -4.48 -11.78
CA GLN A 117 -10.51 -4.81 -10.51
C GLN A 117 -9.51 -5.34 -9.47
N ASN A 118 -9.65 -4.86 -8.25
CA ASN A 118 -8.96 -5.38 -7.08
C ASN A 118 -9.88 -5.38 -5.85
N LEU A 119 -9.55 -6.22 -4.89
CA LEU A 119 -10.23 -6.30 -3.60
C LEU A 119 -9.66 -5.27 -2.64
N LEU A 120 -10.54 -4.74 -1.80
CA LEU A 120 -10.23 -3.81 -0.74
C LEU A 120 -10.95 -4.24 0.54
N PHE A 121 -10.22 -4.27 1.64
CA PHE A 121 -10.69 -4.56 2.98
C PHE A 121 -10.29 -3.39 3.89
N PRO A 122 -11.20 -2.43 4.10
CA PRO A 122 -10.90 -1.21 4.82
C PRO A 122 -10.54 -1.47 6.28
N THR A 123 -9.52 -0.78 6.78
CA THR A 123 -9.21 -0.75 8.22
C THR A 123 -10.04 0.29 8.98
N SER A 124 -10.79 1.14 8.27
CA SER A 124 -11.73 2.11 8.82
C SER A 124 -13.06 2.11 8.07
N ASN A 125 -14.10 2.69 8.68
CA ASN A 125 -15.47 2.71 8.13
C ASN A 125 -15.62 3.50 6.81
N ASN A 126 -14.57 4.13 6.30
CA ASN A 126 -14.60 4.81 5.00
C ASN A 126 -13.56 4.19 4.03
N PRO A 127 -13.96 3.29 3.11
CA PRO A 127 -13.06 2.67 2.14
C PRO A 127 -12.43 3.69 1.19
N ASN A 128 -13.12 4.81 0.95
CA ASN A 128 -12.67 5.86 0.07
C ASN A 128 -11.78 6.82 0.86
N ILE A 129 -10.49 6.52 0.93
CA ILE A 129 -9.49 7.54 1.21
C ILE A 129 -9.56 8.47 -0.01
N ASN A 130 -10.26 9.60 0.08
CA ASN A 130 -10.19 10.64 -0.94
C ASN A 130 -8.76 11.20 -0.86
N PRO A 131 -7.85 10.83 -1.77
CA PRO A 131 -6.48 11.26 -1.65
C PRO A 131 -6.46 12.78 -1.84
N THR A 132 -5.81 13.49 -0.94
CA THR A 132 -5.53 14.91 -1.16
C THR A 132 -4.50 14.99 -2.28
N TYR A 133 -4.94 15.44 -3.46
CA TYR A 133 -4.03 15.71 -4.56
C TYR A 133 -3.21 16.95 -4.24
N ILE A 134 -1.89 16.81 -4.35
CA ILE A 134 -0.95 17.92 -4.20
C ILE A 134 -0.73 18.61 -5.54
N THR A 135 -0.43 19.90 -5.48
CA THR A 135 -0.01 20.70 -6.64
C THR A 135 1.41 20.34 -7.08
N THR A 136 1.79 20.73 -8.30
CA THR A 136 3.17 20.57 -8.80
C THR A 136 4.20 21.26 -7.90
N ASN A 137 3.87 22.41 -7.31
CA ASN A 137 4.77 23.13 -6.41
C ASN A 137 5.00 22.35 -5.11
N GLN A 138 3.92 21.84 -4.49
CA GLN A 138 4.02 20.99 -3.32
C GLN A 138 4.80 19.71 -3.62
N LEU A 139 4.58 19.08 -4.79
CA LEU A 139 5.37 17.92 -5.22
C LEU A 139 6.87 18.26 -5.28
N LYS A 140 7.23 19.40 -5.87
CA LYS A 140 8.62 19.87 -5.93
C LYS A 140 9.22 20.07 -4.54
N GLU A 141 8.48 20.69 -3.63
CA GLU A 141 8.90 20.88 -2.23
C GLU A 141 9.15 19.54 -1.53
N HIS A 142 8.19 18.61 -1.62
CA HIS A 142 8.33 17.27 -1.03
C HIS A 142 9.52 16.49 -1.60
N LEU A 143 9.76 16.56 -2.91
CA LEU A 143 10.92 15.92 -3.54
C LEU A 143 12.24 16.56 -3.10
N ASN A 144 12.29 17.89 -2.96
CA ASN A 144 13.49 18.57 -2.46
C ASN A 144 13.79 18.20 -1.00
N THR A 145 12.76 18.09 -0.15
CA THR A 145 12.91 17.60 1.23
C THR A 145 13.51 16.21 1.25
N PHE A 146 12.99 15.29 0.43
CA PHE A 146 13.52 13.93 0.30
C PHE A 146 15.00 13.93 -0.14
N ILE A 147 15.35 14.65 -1.22
CA ILE A 147 16.72 14.71 -1.75
C ILE A 147 17.70 15.28 -0.73
N THR A 148 17.32 16.38 -0.05
CA THR A 148 18.18 17.02 0.94
C THR A 148 18.42 16.10 2.14
N HIS A 149 17.37 15.39 2.59
CA HIS A 149 17.50 14.40 3.64
C HIS A 149 18.47 13.28 3.23
N THR A 150 18.31 12.70 2.04
CA THR A 150 19.22 11.63 1.58
C THR A 150 20.68 12.08 1.46
N GLN A 151 20.93 13.31 0.97
CA GLN A 151 22.29 13.86 0.88
C GLN A 151 22.93 14.13 2.25
N SER A 152 22.12 14.40 3.27
CA SER A 152 22.62 14.61 4.63
C SER A 152 23.12 13.29 5.26
N MET A 153 22.50 12.16 4.92
CA MET A 153 22.88 10.83 5.42
C MET A 153 24.13 10.25 4.77
N GLU A 154 24.44 10.63 3.53
CA GLU A 154 25.68 10.21 2.85
C GLU A 154 26.94 10.88 3.43
N LYS A 155 26.77 11.98 4.18
CA LYS A 155 27.87 12.77 4.76
C LYS A 155 28.19 12.42 6.21
N SER A 156 27.38 11.58 6.84
CA SER A 156 27.51 11.09 8.22
C SER A 156 28.09 9.68 8.24
#